data_AF-A0A397BFF4-F1
#
_entry.id   AF-A0A397BFF4-F1
#
_cell.length_a   1.000
_cell.length_b   1.000
_cell.length_c   1.000
_cell.angle_alpha   90.00
_cell.angle_beta   90.00
_cell.angle_gamma   90.00
#
_symmetry.space_group_name_H-M   'P 1'
#
loop_
_entity.id
_entity.type
_entity.pdbx_description
1 polymer ?
#
loop_
_entity_poly.entity_id
_entity_poly.type
_entity_poly.pdbx_seq_one_letter_code
_entity_poly.pdbx_strand_id
1 'polypeptide(L)'
;MNAAAVAVKEVVGSLLRKQSAHVANILAISFDKSTSDAPFLDNDRAIEAACRSSFVGPLGAYHDIVAATLKAKRLVHEDKFVLAYDEHISGFIKFLEVFREESNWLVPWLHVFVYDARMLALYADVEAGKKRGDGEVHDNVKNAEQHLKRAFSMTVNDRAAPDLSKRPGTLYIVNQLFKIYFHVRHHRSGSPRANHVWSP
;
A
#
# COMPACT_ATOMS: atom_id res chain seq x y z
N MET A 1 10.49 -3.43 -25.27
CA MET A 1 9.49 -3.76 -24.23
C MET A 1 9.46 -2.60 -23.26
N ASN A 2 8.28 -2.11 -22.90
CA ASN A 2 8.17 -1.08 -21.87
C ASN A 2 8.43 -1.69 -20.47
N ALA A 3 8.80 -0.88 -19.49
CA ALA A 3 9.19 -1.35 -18.15
C ALA A 3 8.04 -2.09 -17.44
N ALA A 4 6.80 -1.66 -17.68
CA ALA A 4 5.57 -2.25 -17.19
C ALA A 4 5.40 -3.70 -17.66
N ALA A 5 5.62 -4.00 -18.95
CA ALA A 5 5.52 -5.38 -19.44
C ALA A 5 6.59 -6.30 -18.84
N VAL A 6 7.81 -5.78 -18.61
CA VAL A 6 8.88 -6.54 -17.93
C VAL A 6 8.46 -6.84 -16.49
N ALA A 7 8.09 -5.81 -15.72
CA ALA A 7 7.68 -5.94 -14.33
C ALA A 7 6.47 -6.88 -14.18
N VAL A 8 5.45 -6.72 -15.02
CA VAL A 8 4.24 -7.57 -15.00
C VAL A 8 4.59 -9.02 -15.28
N LYS A 9 5.43 -9.31 -16.29
CA LYS A 9 5.84 -10.68 -16.61
C LYS A 9 6.58 -11.33 -15.45
N GLU A 10 7.43 -10.57 -14.78
CA GLU A 10 8.18 -11.04 -13.61
C GLU A 10 7.28 -11.29 -12.40
N VAL A 11 6.32 -10.40 -12.15
CA VAL A 11 5.28 -10.56 -11.12
C VAL A 11 4.45 -11.80 -11.38
N VAL A 12 3.95 -12.00 -12.62
CA VAL A 12 3.18 -13.19 -13.00
C VAL A 12 3.98 -14.47 -12.75
N GLY A 13 5.24 -14.52 -13.18
CA GLY A 13 6.10 -15.68 -12.92
C GLY A 13 6.29 -15.96 -11.43
N SER A 14 6.39 -14.92 -10.62
CA SER A 14 6.59 -15.02 -9.18
C SER A 14 5.32 -15.44 -8.43
N LEU A 15 4.15 -14.99 -8.89
CA LEU A 15 2.85 -15.44 -8.36
C LEU A 15 2.60 -16.92 -8.63
N LEU A 16 2.92 -17.40 -9.84
CA LEU A 16 2.85 -18.84 -10.17
C LEU A 16 3.71 -19.70 -9.23
N ARG A 17 4.84 -19.16 -8.77
CA ARG A 17 5.76 -19.82 -7.83
C ARG A 17 5.48 -19.51 -6.36
N LYS A 18 4.41 -18.77 -6.05
CA LYS A 18 4.08 -18.29 -4.69
C LYS A 18 5.22 -17.52 -4.00
N GLN A 19 6.01 -16.79 -4.76
CA GLN A 19 7.15 -15.99 -4.29
C GLN A 19 6.73 -14.55 -3.99
N SER A 20 5.86 -14.36 -2.99
CA SER A 20 5.31 -13.04 -2.68
C SER A 20 6.36 -12.00 -2.28
N ALA A 21 7.46 -12.40 -1.63
CA ALA A 21 8.54 -11.49 -1.26
C ALA A 21 9.17 -10.85 -2.51
N HIS A 22 9.31 -11.63 -3.59
CA HIS A 22 9.82 -11.12 -4.86
C HIS A 22 8.81 -10.18 -5.54
N VAL A 23 7.53 -10.55 -5.53
CA VAL A 23 6.44 -9.68 -6.00
C VAL A 23 6.44 -8.35 -5.25
N ALA A 24 6.57 -8.41 -3.93
CA ALA A 24 6.60 -7.25 -3.05
C ALA A 24 7.78 -6.33 -3.38
N ASN A 25 8.97 -6.89 -3.64
CA ASN A 25 10.14 -6.10 -4.01
C ASN A 25 9.98 -5.39 -5.36
N ILE A 26 9.41 -6.05 -6.37
CA ILE A 26 9.17 -5.44 -7.69
C ILE A 26 8.20 -4.26 -7.58
N LEU A 27 7.13 -4.46 -6.80
CA LEU A 27 6.02 -3.54 -6.70
C LEU A 27 6.19 -2.46 -5.62
N ALA A 28 7.14 -2.62 -4.71
CA ALA A 28 7.41 -1.66 -3.66
C ALA A 28 7.61 -0.26 -4.23
N ILE A 29 7.00 0.71 -3.55
CA ILE A 29 7.16 2.13 -3.86
C ILE A 29 8.41 2.62 -3.13
N SER A 30 9.46 2.97 -3.88
CA SER A 30 10.64 3.60 -3.28
C SER A 30 10.30 5.04 -2.90
N PHE A 31 10.32 5.33 -1.59
CA PHE A 31 10.22 6.70 -1.07
C PHE A 31 11.59 7.34 -0.85
N ASP A 32 12.65 6.54 -0.92
CA ASP A 32 14.02 7.04 -0.86
C ASP A 32 14.47 7.44 -2.27
N LYS A 33 14.98 8.67 -2.40
CA LYS A 33 15.57 9.21 -3.65
C LYS A 33 17.02 8.76 -3.83
N SER A 34 17.62 8.13 -2.82
CA SER A 34 19.00 7.61 -2.84
C SER A 34 19.13 6.30 -3.61
N THR A 35 18.06 5.51 -3.67
CA THR A 35 17.95 4.33 -4.53
C THR A 35 17.84 4.80 -5.97
N SER A 36 18.84 4.46 -6.78
CA SER A 36 18.94 4.72 -8.22
C SER A 36 17.94 3.88 -9.03
N ASP A 37 16.70 3.75 -8.56
CA ASP A 37 15.66 3.07 -9.31
C ASP A 37 15.33 3.95 -10.51
N ALA A 38 15.49 3.38 -11.71
CA ALA A 38 15.10 4.04 -12.94
C ALA A 38 13.62 4.46 -12.81
N PRO A 39 13.27 5.72 -13.15
CA PRO A 39 11.93 6.21 -12.93
C PRO A 39 10.92 5.36 -13.72
N PHE A 40 9.89 4.87 -13.03
CA PHE A 40 8.81 4.13 -13.66
C PHE A 40 7.86 5.12 -14.36
N LEU A 41 8.06 5.31 -15.67
CA LEU A 41 7.42 6.37 -16.47
C LEU A 41 6.37 5.85 -17.47
N ASP A 42 6.00 4.58 -17.40
CA ASP A 42 5.01 4.03 -18.34
C ASP A 42 3.61 4.57 -18.07
N ASN A 43 2.91 5.02 -19.11
CA ASN A 43 1.57 5.58 -18.95
C ASN A 43 0.52 4.51 -18.53
N ASP A 44 -0.63 4.98 -18.03
CA ASP A 44 -1.68 4.09 -17.51
C ASP A 44 -2.20 3.09 -18.54
N ARG A 45 -2.28 3.48 -19.82
CA ARG A 45 -2.70 2.58 -20.91
C ARG A 45 -1.71 1.44 -21.09
N ALA A 46 -0.42 1.72 -21.03
CA ALA A 46 0.65 0.73 -21.11
C ALA A 46 0.61 -0.24 -19.92
N ILE A 47 0.40 0.27 -18.70
CA ILE A 47 0.27 -0.55 -17.48
C ILE A 47 -0.96 -1.47 -17.60
N GLU A 48 -2.12 -0.92 -17.98
CA GLU A 48 -3.35 -1.69 -18.12
C GLU A 48 -3.26 -2.74 -19.22
N ALA A 49 -2.68 -2.40 -20.37
CA ALA A 49 -2.50 -3.34 -21.47
C ALA A 49 -1.57 -4.50 -21.06
N ALA A 50 -0.46 -4.21 -20.37
CA ALA A 50 0.46 -5.22 -19.85
C ALA A 50 -0.24 -6.15 -18.84
N CYS A 51 -1.02 -5.59 -17.91
CA CYS A 51 -1.75 -6.38 -16.92
C CYS A 51 -2.82 -7.25 -17.58
N ARG A 52 -3.69 -6.68 -18.43
CA ARG A 52 -4.79 -7.43 -19.08
C ARG A 52 -4.30 -8.58 -19.96
N SER A 53 -3.15 -8.42 -20.61
CA SER A 53 -2.58 -9.45 -21.48
C SER A 53 -1.84 -10.57 -20.72
N SER A 54 -1.35 -10.29 -19.51
CA SER A 54 -0.51 -11.23 -18.76
C SER A 54 -1.23 -11.96 -17.64
N PHE A 55 -2.26 -11.34 -17.04
CA PHE A 55 -3.06 -11.93 -15.97
C PHE A 55 -4.29 -12.64 -16.54
N VAL A 56 -4.19 -13.95 -16.75
CA VAL A 56 -5.26 -14.81 -17.28
C VAL A 56 -5.59 -15.92 -16.29
N GLY A 57 -6.86 -16.36 -16.27
CA GLY A 57 -7.30 -17.50 -15.47
C GLY A 57 -7.25 -17.21 -13.96
N PRO A 58 -6.69 -18.12 -13.12
CA PRO A 58 -6.63 -17.94 -11.66
C PRO A 58 -5.89 -16.68 -11.21
N LEU A 59 -4.97 -16.17 -12.03
CA LEU A 59 -4.23 -14.95 -11.73
C LEU A 59 -5.02 -13.67 -12.06
N GLY A 60 -6.20 -13.78 -12.66
CA GLY A 60 -7.04 -12.63 -12.98
C GLY A 60 -7.32 -11.73 -11.78
N ALA A 61 -7.54 -12.30 -10.60
CA ALA A 61 -7.78 -11.52 -9.37
C ALA A 61 -6.62 -10.55 -9.00
N TYR A 62 -5.41 -10.78 -9.52
CA TYR A 62 -4.24 -9.95 -9.27
C TYR A 62 -4.06 -8.80 -10.25
N HIS A 63 -4.77 -8.78 -11.39
CA HIS A 63 -4.52 -7.80 -12.45
C HIS A 63 -4.73 -6.36 -11.95
N ASP A 64 -5.81 -6.15 -11.20
CA ASP A 64 -6.16 -4.82 -10.69
C ASP A 64 -5.24 -4.39 -9.55
N ILE A 65 -4.81 -5.33 -8.72
CA ILE A 65 -3.88 -5.08 -7.61
C ILE A 65 -2.55 -4.57 -8.18
N VAL A 66 -2.03 -5.28 -9.18
CA VAL A 66 -0.74 -4.97 -9.80
C VAL A 66 -0.83 -3.69 -10.62
N ALA A 67 -1.90 -3.48 -11.38
CA ALA A 67 -2.10 -2.25 -12.14
C ALA A 67 -2.15 -1.03 -11.22
N ALA A 68 -2.94 -1.09 -10.14
CA ALA A 68 -3.05 -0.01 -9.16
C ALA A 68 -1.71 0.31 -8.48
N THR A 69 -0.94 -0.73 -8.12
CA THR A 69 0.37 -0.54 -7.47
C THR A 69 1.39 0.10 -8.42
N LEU A 70 1.43 -0.32 -9.69
CA LEU A 70 2.30 0.28 -10.71
C LEU A 70 1.91 1.73 -11.02
N LYS A 71 0.60 2.04 -11.06
CA LYS A 71 0.10 3.42 -11.20
C LYS A 71 0.51 4.28 -10.00
N ALA A 72 0.35 3.78 -8.78
CA ALA A 72 0.80 4.48 -7.57
C ALA A 72 2.30 4.76 -7.61
N LYS A 73 3.13 3.76 -7.99
CA LYS A 73 4.58 3.92 -8.14
C LYS A 73 4.94 5.01 -9.16
N ARG A 74 4.28 5.04 -10.32
CA ARG A 74 4.42 6.12 -11.32
C ARG A 74 4.07 7.49 -10.74
N LEU A 75 2.91 7.60 -10.10
CA LEU A 75 2.40 8.87 -9.55
C LEU A 75 3.33 9.43 -8.47
N VAL A 76 4.01 8.58 -7.70
CA VAL A 76 5.06 8.99 -6.76
C VAL A 76 6.26 9.61 -7.48
N HIS A 77 6.70 9.06 -8.61
CA HIS A 77 7.76 9.66 -9.42
C HIS A 77 7.36 11.02 -10.03
N GLU A 78 6.07 11.30 -10.15
CA GLU A 78 5.51 12.58 -10.59
C GLU A 78 5.19 13.55 -9.45
N ASP A 79 5.58 13.22 -8.20
CA ASP A 79 5.26 13.97 -6.98
C ASP A 79 3.73 14.22 -6.77
N LYS A 80 2.89 13.30 -7.27
CA LYS A 80 1.42 13.31 -7.14
C LYS A 80 0.97 12.31 -6.07
N PHE A 81 1.30 12.57 -4.82
CA PHE A 81 1.08 11.67 -3.68
C PHE A 81 -0.39 11.46 -3.32
N VAL A 82 -1.26 12.47 -3.45
CA VAL A 82 -2.70 12.30 -3.20
C VAL A 82 -3.29 11.26 -4.16
N LEU A 83 -3.02 11.40 -5.46
CA LEU A 83 -3.49 10.44 -6.46
C LEU A 83 -2.82 9.07 -6.30
N ALA A 84 -1.52 9.04 -5.94
CA ALA A 84 -0.82 7.80 -5.69
C ALA A 84 -1.41 7.04 -4.49
N TYR A 85 -1.81 7.75 -3.44
CA TYR A 85 -2.48 7.18 -2.27
C TYR A 85 -3.82 6.55 -2.66
N ASP A 86 -4.65 7.25 -3.43
CA ASP A 86 -5.95 6.76 -3.87
C ASP A 86 -5.81 5.47 -4.72
N GLU A 87 -4.88 5.46 -5.67
CA GLU A 87 -4.59 4.26 -6.48
C GLU A 87 -4.07 3.11 -5.60
N HIS A 88 -3.14 3.38 -4.68
CA HIS A 88 -2.62 2.36 -3.77
C HIS A 88 -3.71 1.74 -2.89
N ILE A 89 -4.60 2.56 -2.32
CA ILE A 89 -5.71 2.07 -1.49
C ILE A 89 -6.70 1.25 -2.31
N SER A 90 -6.99 1.65 -3.55
CA SER A 90 -7.80 0.86 -4.47
C SER A 90 -7.21 -0.54 -4.70
N GLY A 91 -5.90 -0.62 -4.95
CA GLY A 91 -5.17 -1.88 -5.05
C GLY A 91 -5.16 -2.68 -3.74
N PHE A 92 -4.97 -2.00 -2.61
CA PHE A 92 -4.89 -2.63 -1.29
C PHE A 92 -6.23 -3.26 -0.88
N ILE A 93 -7.37 -2.63 -1.17
CA ILE A 93 -8.70 -3.20 -0.90
C ILE A 93 -8.87 -4.52 -1.65
N LYS A 94 -8.56 -4.53 -2.95
CA LYS A 94 -8.62 -5.74 -3.80
C LYS A 94 -7.63 -6.81 -3.34
N PHE A 95 -6.44 -6.40 -2.91
CA PHE A 95 -5.48 -7.30 -2.29
C PHE A 95 -6.03 -7.97 -1.03
N LEU A 96 -6.70 -7.23 -0.15
CA LEU A 96 -7.31 -7.81 1.05
C LEU A 96 -8.42 -8.82 0.73
N GLU A 97 -9.11 -8.69 -0.41
CA GLU A 97 -10.07 -9.71 -0.85
C GLU A 97 -9.37 -11.02 -1.19
N VAL A 98 -8.30 -10.98 -1.97
CA VAL A 98 -7.49 -12.16 -2.31
C VAL A 98 -6.78 -12.73 -1.08
N PHE A 99 -6.21 -11.85 -0.24
CA PHE A 99 -5.49 -12.22 0.97
C PHE A 99 -6.38 -12.96 1.98
N ARG A 100 -7.70 -12.73 1.94
CA ARG A 100 -8.65 -13.46 2.80
C ARG A 100 -8.60 -14.96 2.53
N GLU A 101 -8.63 -15.33 1.26
CA GLU A 101 -8.79 -16.70 0.79
C GLU A 101 -7.44 -17.46 0.71
N GLU A 102 -6.35 -16.73 0.51
CA GLU A 102 -5.00 -17.31 0.40
C GLU A 102 -4.35 -17.63 1.76
N SER A 103 -3.25 -18.38 1.77
CA SER A 103 -2.50 -18.67 3.01
C SER A 103 -1.43 -17.61 3.33
N ASN A 104 -0.61 -17.88 4.34
CA ASN A 104 0.48 -17.00 4.78
C ASN A 104 1.53 -16.66 3.72
N TRP A 105 1.57 -17.34 2.58
CA TRP A 105 2.55 -17.05 1.53
C TRP A 105 2.44 -15.61 1.04
N LEU A 106 1.32 -14.91 1.19
CA LEU A 106 1.16 -13.49 0.81
C LEU A 106 1.59 -12.46 1.89
N VAL A 107 1.95 -12.91 3.09
CA VAL A 107 2.33 -12.01 4.21
C VAL A 107 3.47 -11.04 3.86
N PRO A 108 4.55 -11.44 3.16
CA PRO A 108 5.58 -10.50 2.72
C PRO A 108 5.05 -9.35 1.87
N TRP A 109 4.09 -9.61 0.98
CA TRP A 109 3.49 -8.57 0.15
C TRP A 109 2.54 -7.67 0.95
N LEU A 110 1.81 -8.24 1.91
CA LEU A 110 1.01 -7.46 2.86
C LEU A 110 1.86 -6.44 3.63
N HIS A 111 3.07 -6.81 4.05
CA HIS A 111 3.97 -5.90 4.78
C HIS A 111 4.33 -4.66 3.95
N VAL A 112 4.63 -4.85 2.67
CA VAL A 112 4.91 -3.73 1.74
C VAL A 112 3.66 -2.89 1.56
N PHE A 113 2.48 -3.49 1.31
CA PHE A 113 1.22 -2.74 1.19
C PHE A 113 0.92 -1.84 2.39
N VAL A 114 1.11 -2.39 3.60
CA VAL A 114 0.86 -1.69 4.86
C VAL A 114 1.89 -0.58 5.11
N TYR A 115 3.15 -0.80 4.73
CA TYR A 115 4.17 0.23 4.80
C TYR A 115 3.90 1.37 3.80
N ASP A 116 3.66 1.03 2.54
CA ASP A 116 3.41 1.97 1.45
C ASP A 116 2.17 2.81 1.71
N ALA A 117 1.09 2.21 2.22
CA ALA A 117 -0.13 2.93 2.59
C ALA A 117 0.14 4.00 3.66
N ARG A 118 0.94 3.67 4.68
CA ARG A 118 1.34 4.63 5.71
C ARG A 118 2.18 5.77 5.13
N MET A 119 3.19 5.43 4.32
CA MET A 119 4.10 6.44 3.76
C MET A 119 3.37 7.36 2.77
N LEU A 120 2.60 6.81 1.83
CA LEU A 120 1.79 7.58 0.89
C LEU A 120 0.81 8.50 1.60
N ALA A 121 0.12 8.04 2.65
CA ALA A 121 -0.79 8.87 3.40
C ALA A 121 -0.09 10.10 4.03
N LEU A 122 1.12 9.90 4.57
CA LEU A 122 1.93 10.99 5.13
C LEU A 122 2.31 12.02 4.05
N TYR A 123 2.77 11.57 2.88
CA TYR A 123 3.10 12.47 1.78
C TYR A 123 1.87 13.16 1.18
N ALA A 124 0.75 12.45 1.08
CA ALA A 124 -0.52 12.98 0.59
C ALA A 124 -1.06 14.09 1.49
N ASP A 125 -1.05 13.89 2.82
CA ASP A 125 -1.47 14.93 3.79
C ASP A 125 -0.55 16.18 3.69
N VAL A 126 0.76 15.99 3.49
CA VAL A 126 1.72 17.09 3.28
C VAL A 126 1.48 17.82 1.94
N GLU A 127 1.27 17.10 0.85
CA GLU A 127 0.95 17.68 -0.46
C GLU A 127 -0.34 18.48 -0.41
N ALA A 128 -1.37 17.93 0.22
CA ALA A 128 -2.69 18.53 0.28
C ALA A 128 -2.69 19.79 1.17
N GLY A 129 -1.94 19.80 2.28
CA GLY A 129 -1.72 20.99 3.11
C GLY A 129 -0.95 22.12 2.41
N LYS A 130 -0.05 21.80 1.47
CA LYS A 130 0.65 22.81 0.66
C LYS A 130 -0.25 23.45 -0.40
N LYS A 131 -1.18 22.69 -0.97
CA LYS A 131 -2.03 23.14 -2.09
C LYS A 131 -3.21 24.00 -1.66
N ARG A 132 -3.66 23.89 -0.41
CA ARG A 132 -4.84 24.61 0.12
C ARG A 132 -4.51 25.05 1.54
N GLY A 133 -4.44 26.36 1.78
CA GLY A 133 -3.97 26.90 3.06
C GLY A 133 -4.70 26.31 4.28
N ASP A 134 -3.93 26.05 5.35
CA ASP A 134 -4.17 25.71 6.77
C ASP A 134 -5.57 25.35 7.33
N GLY A 135 -6.58 25.01 6.52
CA GLY A 135 -7.97 24.87 6.95
C GLY A 135 -8.61 23.49 6.73
N GLU A 136 -8.20 22.73 5.72
CA GLU A 136 -8.72 21.37 5.48
C GLU A 136 -7.84 20.34 6.20
N VAL A 137 -8.41 19.68 7.22
CA VAL A 137 -7.80 18.52 7.87
C VAL A 137 -7.87 17.36 6.88
N HIS A 138 -6.74 17.05 6.24
CA HIS A 138 -6.63 15.84 5.44
C HIS A 138 -6.52 14.64 6.38
N ASP A 139 -7.44 13.70 6.18
CA ASP A 139 -7.60 12.52 7.02
C ASP A 139 -6.97 11.29 6.32
N ASN A 140 -6.00 11.44 5.39
CA ASN A 140 -5.43 10.28 4.68
C ASN A 140 -4.69 9.36 5.64
N VAL A 141 -3.93 9.89 6.60
CA VAL A 141 -3.28 9.07 7.63
C VAL A 141 -4.31 8.29 8.48
N LYS A 142 -5.45 8.90 8.79
CA LYS A 142 -6.55 8.26 9.53
C LYS A 142 -7.29 7.24 8.67
N ASN A 143 -7.45 7.50 7.37
CA ASN A 143 -8.00 6.56 6.41
C ASN A 143 -7.07 5.33 6.27
N ALA A 144 -5.75 5.54 6.14
CA ALA A 144 -4.76 4.47 6.13
C ALA A 144 -4.82 3.63 7.41
N GLU A 145 -4.98 4.27 8.58
CA GLU A 145 -5.20 3.56 9.85
C GLU A 145 -6.38 2.57 9.77
N GLN A 146 -7.49 2.96 9.15
CA GLN A 146 -8.66 2.08 8.99
C GLN A 146 -8.33 0.87 8.10
N HIS A 147 -7.60 1.05 7.00
CA HIS A 147 -7.17 -0.04 6.13
C HIS A 147 -6.18 -0.98 6.84
N LEU A 148 -5.23 -0.44 7.60
CA LEU A 148 -4.30 -1.22 8.42
C LEU A 148 -5.02 -2.02 9.51
N LYS A 149 -6.05 -1.46 10.14
CA LYS A 149 -6.90 -2.18 11.11
C LYS A 149 -7.65 -3.35 10.48
N ARG A 150 -8.10 -3.22 9.22
CA ARG A 150 -8.71 -4.34 8.48
C ARG A 150 -7.70 -5.47 8.27
N ALA A 151 -6.50 -5.15 7.79
CA ALA A 151 -5.41 -6.11 7.63
C ALA A 151 -5.01 -6.77 8.97
N PHE A 152 -4.92 -5.98 10.04
CA PHE A 152 -4.67 -6.47 11.39
C PHE A 152 -5.74 -7.49 11.81
N SER A 153 -7.02 -7.15 11.66
CA SER A 153 -8.14 -8.06 12.01
C SER A 153 -8.07 -9.38 11.25
N MET A 154 -7.71 -9.35 9.96
CA MET A 154 -7.56 -10.56 9.15
C MET A 154 -6.40 -11.45 9.59
N THR A 155 -5.28 -10.87 10.02
CA THR A 155 -4.10 -11.64 10.46
C THR A 155 -4.26 -12.19 11.88
N VAL A 156 -4.79 -11.40 12.81
CA VAL A 156 -4.91 -11.80 14.23
C VAL A 156 -6.00 -12.85 14.43
N ASN A 157 -7.09 -12.77 13.68
CA ASN A 157 -8.22 -13.70 13.79
C ASN A 157 -8.06 -14.94 12.89
N ASP A 158 -6.94 -15.07 12.18
CA ASP A 158 -6.67 -16.21 11.32
C ASP A 158 -6.69 -17.53 12.13
N ARG A 159 -7.38 -18.54 11.61
CA ARG A 159 -7.58 -19.84 12.26
C ARG A 159 -6.92 -21.00 11.49
N ALA A 160 -6.14 -20.69 10.46
CA ALA A 160 -5.37 -21.70 9.75
C ALA A 160 -4.38 -22.43 10.68
N ALA A 161 -3.93 -23.60 10.25
CA ALA A 161 -2.87 -24.34 10.92
C ALA A 161 -1.58 -23.49 11.00
N PRO A 162 -0.71 -23.69 12.00
CA PRO A 162 0.45 -22.83 12.25
C PRO A 162 1.37 -22.61 11.03
N ASP A 163 1.54 -23.62 10.19
CA ASP A 163 2.35 -23.62 8.97
C ASP A 163 1.76 -22.77 7.83
N LEU A 164 0.45 -22.55 7.84
CA LEU A 164 -0.28 -21.74 6.86
C LEU A 164 -0.77 -20.41 7.44
N SER A 165 -0.49 -20.14 8.71
CA SER A 165 -1.09 -19.03 9.44
C SER A 165 -0.47 -17.67 9.14
N LYS A 166 -1.34 -16.67 8.99
CA LYS A 166 -1.03 -15.26 8.76
C LYS A 166 -0.67 -14.49 10.03
N ARG A 167 -0.90 -15.07 11.21
CA ARG A 167 -0.66 -14.45 12.53
C ARG A 167 0.76 -13.89 12.71
N PRO A 168 1.84 -14.50 12.20
CA PRO A 168 3.19 -13.91 12.30
C PRO A 168 3.28 -12.51 11.67
N GLY A 169 2.45 -12.19 10.68
CA GLY A 169 2.41 -10.86 10.07
C GLY A 169 1.76 -9.78 10.95
N THR A 170 1.01 -10.16 11.99
CA THR A 170 0.28 -9.22 12.85
C THR A 170 1.20 -8.21 13.52
N LEU A 171 2.36 -8.64 14.03
CA LEU A 171 3.30 -7.77 14.73
C LEU A 171 3.83 -6.64 13.82
N TYR A 172 4.06 -6.94 12.54
CA TYR A 172 4.49 -5.92 11.58
C TYR A 172 3.42 -4.83 11.42
N ILE A 173 2.15 -5.22 11.29
CA ILE A 173 1.03 -4.27 11.13
C ILE A 173 0.88 -3.40 12.39
N VAL A 174 0.97 -4.00 13.58
CA VAL A 174 0.94 -3.29 14.86
C VAL A 174 2.06 -2.23 14.93
N ASN A 175 3.27 -2.56 14.48
CA ASN A 175 4.37 -1.61 14.44
C ASN A 175 4.08 -0.41 13.52
N GLN A 176 3.41 -0.62 12.37
CA GLN A 176 3.04 0.49 11.49
C GLN A 176 1.87 1.31 12.06
N LEU A 177 0.90 0.69 12.72
CA LEU A 177 -0.17 1.37 13.44
C LEU A 177 0.38 2.26 14.57
N PHE A 178 1.35 1.77 15.35
CA PHE A 178 2.02 2.59 16.37
C PHE A 178 2.66 3.84 15.76
N LYS A 179 3.34 3.72 14.62
CA LYS A 179 3.93 4.87 13.92
C LYS A 179 2.86 5.91 13.51
N ILE A 180 1.69 5.47 13.06
CA ILE A 180 0.54 6.36 12.79
C ILE A 180 0.08 7.08 14.07
N TYR A 181 -0.13 6.33 15.16
CA TYR A 181 -0.60 6.92 16.42
C TYR A 181 0.36 7.97 17.00
N PHE A 182 1.66 7.70 16.96
CA PHE A 182 2.66 8.66 17.43
C PHE A 182 2.70 9.91 16.55
N HIS A 183 2.57 9.76 15.22
CA HIS A 183 2.51 10.89 14.29
C HIS A 183 1.28 11.79 14.55
N VAL A 184 0.08 11.21 14.65
CA VAL A 184 -1.15 11.96 14.90
C VAL A 184 -1.12 12.65 16.28
N ARG A 185 -0.60 11.98 17.31
CA ARG A 185 -0.47 12.56 18.66
C ARG A 185 0.45 13.79 18.64
N HIS A 186 1.59 13.71 17.95
CA HIS A 186 2.55 14.81 17.88
C HIS A 186 2.00 16.02 17.11
N HIS A 187 1.27 15.80 16.01
CA HIS A 187 0.63 16.90 15.27
C HIS A 187 -0.48 17.59 16.06
N ARG A 188 -1.26 16.84 16.86
CA ARG A 188 -2.32 17.43 17.69
C ARG A 188 -1.78 18.30 18.83
N SER A 189 -0.63 17.98 19.42
CA SER A 189 -0.02 18.80 20.48
C SER A 189 0.46 20.19 20.03
N GLY A 190 0.58 20.43 18.71
CA GLY A 190 0.90 21.75 18.14
C GLY A 190 -0.32 22.56 17.68
N SER A 191 -1.55 22.03 17.80
CA SER A 191 -2.77 22.70 17.36
C SER A 191 -3.45 23.44 18.53
N PRO A 192 -3.88 24.71 18.36
CA PRO A 192 -4.61 25.46 19.41
C PRO A 192 -5.91 24.80 19.88
N ARG A 193 -6.42 23.79 19.16
CA ARG A 193 -7.66 23.06 19.49
C ARG A 193 -7.46 21.88 20.45
N ALA A 194 -6.24 21.60 20.91
CA ALA A 194 -5.97 20.46 21.79
C ALA A 194 -6.51 20.62 23.23
N ASN A 195 -6.88 21.84 23.64
CA ASN A 195 -7.17 22.14 25.05
C ASN A 195 -8.58 21.82 25.55
N HIS A 196 -9.48 21.25 24.73
CA HIS A 196 -10.90 21.14 25.13
C HIS A 196 -11.58 19.77 24.96
N VAL A 197 -10.88 18.69 24.63
CA VAL A 197 -11.57 17.40 24.33
C VAL A 197 -11.34 16.30 25.38
N TRP A 198 -10.60 16.56 26.47
CA TRP A 198 -10.47 15.59 27.56
C TRP A 198 -10.54 16.29 28.92
N SER A 199 -11.75 16.55 29.38
CA SER A 199 -12.07 16.59 30.82
C SER A 199 -12.96 15.38 31.12
N PRO A 200 -12.76 14.73 32.29
CA PRO A 200 -13.19 13.37 32.59
C PRO A 200 -14.71 13.14 32.48
#